data_AF-A0A0R3IM26-F1
#
_entry.id   AF-A0A0R3IM26-F1
#
_cell.length_a   1.000
_cell.length_b   1.000
_cell.length_c   1.000
_cell.angle_alpha   90.00
_cell.angle_beta   90.00
_cell.angle_gamma   90.00
#
_symmetry.space_group_name_H-M   'P 1'
#
loop_
_entity.id
_entity.type
_entity.pdbx_description
1 polymer ?
#
loop_
_entity_poly.entity_id
_entity_poly.type
_entity_poly.pdbx_seq_one_letter_code
_entity_poly.pdbx_strand_id
1 'polypeptide(L)'
;MRLVVAQCTVNYVGRLTAHLPSAKRLLLIKADGSVSVHADDRAYKPLNWMSPPCWLVETENEESAEAGASTVWVVENKAGEQLRITIENIEHDSAHELGVDPGLVKDGVEAHLQELLAEHVALLGDGYTLVRREYMTPIGPVDLLCRDADGATVAVEIKRRGEIDGVEQLTRYLELLNRDTTLAPVAGVFAAQQIKPQARTLAEDRGIRCLTLDYDAMRGMDSDEFRLF
;
A
#
# COMPACT_ATOMS: atom_id res chain seq x y z
N MET A 1 -18.14 -5.68 15.40
CA MET A 1 -17.90 -4.28 14.98
C MET A 1 -18.93 -3.41 15.68
N ARG A 2 -18.53 -2.36 16.39
CA ARG A 2 -19.43 -1.36 16.96
C ARG A 2 -19.27 -0.03 16.22
N LEU A 3 -20.39 0.58 15.87
CA LEU A 3 -20.50 1.83 15.12
C LEU A 3 -21.15 2.85 16.04
N VAL A 4 -20.46 3.96 16.32
CA VAL A 4 -20.96 4.99 17.22
C VAL A 4 -20.89 6.35 16.56
N VAL A 5 -22.03 7.03 16.44
CA VAL A 5 -22.07 8.45 16.05
C VAL A 5 -22.31 9.25 17.32
N ALA A 6 -21.34 10.08 17.69
CA ALA A 6 -21.39 10.82 18.94
C ALA A 6 -20.77 12.21 18.79
N GLN A 7 -21.31 13.17 19.56
CA GLN A 7 -20.61 14.39 19.90
C GLN A 7 -19.52 14.02 20.90
N CYS A 8 -18.25 14.24 20.54
CA CYS A 8 -17.13 13.83 21.38
C CYS A 8 -15.91 14.72 21.20
N THR A 9 -15.02 14.67 22.18
CA THR A 9 -13.67 15.24 22.15
C THR A 9 -12.67 14.08 22.21
N VAL A 10 -11.56 14.16 21.45
CA VAL A 10 -10.57 13.07 21.38
C VAL A 10 -9.18 13.58 21.72
N ASN A 11 -8.49 12.88 22.61
CA ASN A 11 -7.10 13.13 22.97
C ASN A 11 -6.29 11.86 22.76
N TYR A 12 -5.21 11.96 22.00
CA TYR A 12 -4.21 10.91 21.91
C TYR A 12 -3.01 11.27 22.78
N VAL A 13 -2.58 10.31 23.59
CA VAL A 13 -1.42 10.41 24.49
C VAL A 13 -0.50 9.23 24.21
N GLY A 14 0.65 9.49 23.61
CA GLY A 14 1.65 8.47 23.31
C GLY A 14 2.97 9.09 22.91
N ARG A 15 3.60 8.57 21.84
CA ARG A 15 4.82 9.17 21.25
C ARG A 15 4.64 10.61 20.75
N LEU A 16 3.41 11.02 20.50
CA LEU A 16 3.01 12.39 20.23
C LEU A 16 1.71 12.68 21.00
N THR A 17 1.33 13.95 21.03
CA THR A 17 0.02 14.38 21.53
C THR A 17 -0.82 14.87 20.37
N ALA A 18 -2.08 14.45 20.29
CA ALA A 18 -3.03 14.99 19.33
C ALA A 18 -4.36 15.29 20.03
N HIS A 19 -5.00 16.39 19.65
CA HIS A 19 -6.27 16.84 20.20
C HIS A 19 -7.26 17.10 19.06
N LEU A 20 -8.45 16.54 19.18
CA LEU A 20 -9.60 16.85 18.33
C LEU A 20 -10.68 17.50 19.21
N PRO A 21 -11.07 18.76 18.95
CA PRO A 21 -12.06 19.48 19.76
C PRO A 21 -13.44 18.84 19.63
N SER A 22 -14.37 19.19 20.52
CA SER A 22 -15.75 18.69 20.49
C SER A 22 -16.38 18.84 19.09
N ALA A 23 -16.76 17.72 18.49
CA ALA A 23 -17.49 17.65 17.23
C ALA A 23 -18.23 16.32 17.11
N LYS A 24 -19.24 16.27 16.23
CA LYS A 24 -19.87 15.03 15.83
C LYS A 24 -18.91 14.18 15.00
N ARG A 25 -18.71 12.93 15.38
CA ARG A 25 -17.79 12.00 14.73
C ARG A 25 -18.36 10.60 14.65
N LEU A 26 -17.86 9.83 13.68
CA LEU A 26 -18.07 8.38 13.60
C LEU A 26 -16.89 7.67 14.25
N LEU A 27 -17.17 6.88 15.28
CA LEU A 27 -16.23 5.98 15.94
C LEU A 27 -16.49 4.56 15.44
N LEU A 28 -15.45 3.91 14.94
CA LEU A 28 -15.48 2.49 14.56
C LEU A 28 -14.64 1.69 15.55
N ILE A 29 -15.25 0.72 16.22
CA ILE A 29 -14.58 -0.20 17.15
C ILE A 29 -14.67 -1.62 16.58
N LYS A 30 -13.52 -2.18 16.20
CA LYS A 30 -13.45 -3.51 15.59
C LYS A 30 -13.32 -4.61 16.64
N ALA A 31 -13.57 -5.84 16.23
CA ALA A 31 -13.49 -7.01 17.11
C ALA A 31 -12.05 -7.35 17.55
N ASP A 32 -11.04 -6.89 16.80
CA ASP A 32 -9.62 -7.03 17.15
C ASP A 32 -9.13 -5.94 18.14
N GLY A 33 -10.03 -5.07 18.60
CA GLY A 33 -9.75 -3.96 19.50
C GLY A 33 -9.31 -2.67 18.80
N SER A 34 -9.14 -2.68 17.47
CA SER A 34 -8.77 -1.45 16.76
C SER A 34 -9.90 -0.41 16.79
N VAL A 35 -9.52 0.86 16.92
CA VAL A 35 -10.46 1.99 16.99
C VAL A 35 -10.06 3.06 15.99
N SER A 36 -11.02 3.64 15.29
CA SER A 36 -10.77 4.76 14.35
C SER A 36 -11.86 5.83 14.43
N VAL A 37 -11.43 7.08 14.29
CA VAL A 37 -12.25 8.29 14.44
C VAL A 37 -12.35 9.02 13.09
N HIS A 38 -13.57 9.24 12.60
CA HIS A 38 -13.85 9.80 11.28
C HIS A 38 -14.74 11.05 11.34
N ALA A 39 -14.64 11.88 10.31
CA ALA A 39 -15.51 13.03 10.04
C ALA A 39 -15.81 13.10 8.53
N ASP A 40 -16.84 13.86 8.13
CA ASP A 40 -17.27 14.03 6.73
C ASP A 40 -16.30 14.91 5.88
N ASP A 41 -15.12 15.24 6.40
CA ASP A 41 -14.14 16.02 5.64
C ASP A 41 -13.46 15.20 4.53
N ARG A 42 -12.61 15.85 3.73
CA ARG A 42 -12.02 15.27 2.51
C ARG A 42 -10.98 14.16 2.77
N ALA A 43 -10.80 13.69 4.01
CA ALA A 43 -9.85 12.62 4.30
C ALA A 43 -10.51 11.24 4.15
N TYR A 44 -10.04 10.44 3.18
CA TYR A 44 -10.35 9.00 3.14
C TYR A 44 -9.77 8.22 4.33
N LYS A 45 -8.89 8.86 5.10
CA LYS A 45 -8.21 8.31 6.28
C LYS A 45 -8.92 8.79 7.56
N PRO A 46 -8.95 7.97 8.61
CA PRO A 46 -9.39 8.45 9.92
C PRO A 46 -8.52 9.61 10.40
N LEU A 47 -9.13 10.53 11.16
CA LEU A 47 -8.44 11.65 11.81
C LEU A 47 -7.51 11.16 12.93
N ASN A 48 -7.88 10.09 13.61
CA ASN A 48 -7.08 9.44 14.65
C ASN A 48 -7.45 7.95 14.75
N TRP A 49 -6.50 7.09 15.07
CA TRP A 49 -6.75 5.64 15.17
C TRP A 49 -5.75 4.92 16.07
N MET A 50 -6.15 3.76 16.55
CA MET A 50 -5.35 2.81 17.30
C MET A 50 -5.41 1.45 16.61
N SER A 51 -4.24 0.90 16.28
CA SER A 51 -4.09 -0.42 15.66
C SER A 51 -4.01 -1.52 16.70
N PRO A 52 -4.52 -2.73 16.42
CA PRO A 52 -4.57 -3.79 17.41
C PRO A 52 -3.15 -4.29 17.74
N PRO A 53 -2.95 -4.92 18.91
CA PRO A 53 -3.95 -5.15 19.95
C PRO A 53 -4.20 -3.90 20.79
N CYS A 54 -5.47 -3.60 21.04
CA CYS A 54 -5.89 -2.56 21.98
C CYS A 54 -7.02 -3.04 22.88
N TRP A 55 -7.15 -2.40 24.03
CA TRP A 55 -8.21 -2.63 25.00
C TRP A 55 -9.00 -1.35 25.20
N LEU A 56 -10.32 -1.45 25.08
CA LEU A 56 -11.25 -0.35 25.35
C LEU A 56 -11.84 -0.53 26.75
N VAL A 57 -11.74 0.52 27.57
CA VAL A 57 -12.42 0.64 28.85
C VAL A 57 -13.31 1.87 28.81
N GLU A 58 -14.56 1.72 29.26
CA GLU A 58 -15.52 2.81 29.38
C GLU A 58 -15.68 3.17 30.85
N THR A 59 -15.44 4.43 31.20
CA THR A 59 -15.50 4.93 32.57
C THR A 59 -16.42 6.15 32.64
N GLU A 60 -17.15 6.30 33.73
CA GLU A 60 -17.90 7.53 34.01
C GLU A 60 -16.94 8.70 34.23
N ASN A 61 -17.27 9.87 33.69
CA ASN A 61 -16.48 11.06 33.91
C ASN A 61 -16.92 11.75 35.21
N GLU A 62 -16.21 11.47 36.30
CA GLU A 62 -16.51 12.06 37.61
C GLU A 62 -16.33 13.59 37.63
N GLU A 63 -15.51 14.16 36.74
CA GLU A 63 -15.26 15.61 36.65
C GLU A 63 -16.38 16.38 35.93
N SER A 64 -17.31 15.69 35.23
CA SER A 64 -18.38 16.35 34.45
C SER A 64 -19.74 16.40 35.15
N ALA A 65 -19.81 16.10 36.45
CA ALA A 65 -21.07 15.96 37.18
C ALA A 65 -22.03 17.18 37.08
N GLU A 66 -21.52 18.37 36.77
CA GLU A 66 -22.33 19.58 36.58
C GLU A 66 -22.89 19.78 35.15
N ALA A 67 -22.39 19.04 34.14
CA ALA A 67 -22.76 19.22 32.72
C ALA A 67 -23.54 18.03 32.11
N GLY A 68 -24.01 17.09 32.94
CA GLY A 68 -24.57 15.81 32.49
C GLY A 68 -23.51 14.71 32.49
N ALA A 69 -23.94 13.47 32.69
CA ALA A 69 -23.04 12.32 32.77
C ALA A 69 -22.33 12.10 31.41
N SER A 70 -21.11 12.58 31.28
CA SER A 70 -20.24 12.22 30.16
C SER A 70 -19.47 10.95 30.52
N THR A 71 -19.14 10.14 29.52
CA THR A 71 -18.28 8.96 29.71
C THR A 71 -16.95 9.19 29.01
N VAL A 72 -15.87 8.68 29.59
CA VAL A 72 -14.55 8.66 28.97
C VAL A 72 -14.24 7.24 28.53
N TRP A 73 -14.03 7.08 27.24
CA TRP A 73 -13.60 5.83 26.64
C TRP A 73 -12.09 5.88 26.46
N VAL A 74 -11.38 4.93 27.06
CA VAL A 74 -9.93 4.83 27.00
C VAL A 74 -9.56 3.59 26.20
N VAL A 75 -8.92 3.82 25.05
CA VAL A 75 -8.35 2.76 24.23
C VAL A 75 -6.84 2.74 24.47
N GLU A 76 -6.30 1.65 25.01
CA GLU A 76 -4.88 1.52 25.31
C GLU A 76 -4.23 0.40 24.49
N ASN A 77 -3.01 0.62 24.00
CA ASN A 77 -2.19 -0.41 23.34
C ASN A 77 -1.12 -0.99 24.27
N LYS A 78 -0.39 -2.01 23.79
CA LYS A 78 0.71 -2.65 24.55
C LYS A 78 1.85 -1.73 24.96
N ALA A 79 2.02 -0.59 24.30
CA ALA A 79 3.06 0.38 24.61
C ALA A 79 2.58 1.45 25.62
N GLY A 80 1.35 1.35 26.12
CA GLY A 80 0.75 2.33 27.03
C GLY A 80 0.31 3.62 26.33
N GLU A 81 0.26 3.66 24.99
CA GLU A 81 -0.33 4.79 24.27
C GLU A 81 -1.86 4.71 24.39
N GLN A 82 -2.51 5.87 24.60
CA GLN A 82 -3.93 5.97 24.88
C GLN A 82 -4.64 6.89 23.89
N LEU A 83 -5.77 6.42 23.35
CA LEU A 83 -6.78 7.25 22.71
C LEU A 83 -7.93 7.43 23.68
N ARG A 84 -8.06 8.63 24.25
CA ARG A 84 -9.10 9.00 25.21
C ARG A 84 -10.20 9.77 24.49
N ILE A 85 -11.41 9.25 24.50
CA ILE A 85 -12.57 9.82 23.83
C ILE A 85 -13.59 10.21 24.90
N THR A 86 -13.80 11.50 25.09
CA THR A 86 -14.86 12.01 25.97
C THR A 86 -16.15 12.08 25.17
N ILE A 87 -17.13 11.28 25.56
CA ILE A 87 -18.45 11.20 24.92
C ILE A 87 -19.39 12.18 25.61
N GLU A 88 -19.84 13.18 24.86
CA GLU A 88 -20.75 14.23 25.35
C GLU A 88 -22.21 13.85 25.09
N ASN A 89 -22.50 13.30 23.89
CA ASN A 89 -23.82 12.78 23.54
C ASN A 89 -23.69 11.70 22.47
N ILE A 90 -24.43 10.60 22.61
CA ILE A 90 -24.49 9.52 21.62
C ILE A 90 -25.78 9.68 20.81
N GLU A 91 -25.64 9.80 19.48
CA GLU A 91 -26.78 9.84 18.55
C GLU A 91 -27.10 8.46 17.97
N HIS A 92 -26.08 7.61 17.84
CA HIS A 92 -26.23 6.26 17.33
C HIS A 92 -25.19 5.35 17.96
N ASP A 93 -25.61 4.15 18.38
CA ASP A 93 -24.73 3.08 18.86
C ASP A 93 -25.30 1.74 18.40
N SER A 94 -24.57 1.03 17.56
CA SER A 94 -24.97 -0.29 17.08
C SER A 94 -23.80 -1.26 17.00
N ALA A 95 -24.09 -2.54 17.22
CA ALA A 95 -23.12 -3.62 17.15
C ALA A 95 -23.53 -4.66 16.09
N HIS A 96 -22.54 -5.11 15.31
CA HIS A 96 -22.71 -6.03 14.19
C HIS A 96 -21.61 -7.10 14.18
N GLU A 97 -21.99 -8.34 13.93
CA GLU A 97 -21.07 -9.43 13.62
C GLU A 97 -20.85 -9.49 12.10
N LEU A 98 -19.60 -9.31 11.67
CA LEU A 98 -19.26 -9.34 10.23
C LEU A 98 -18.90 -10.75 9.73
N GLY A 99 -18.84 -11.73 10.63
CA GLY A 99 -18.41 -13.09 10.31
C GLY A 99 -16.92 -13.21 10.01
N VAL A 100 -16.55 -14.31 9.36
CA VAL A 100 -15.19 -14.58 8.90
C VAL A 100 -14.94 -13.79 7.62
N ASP A 101 -13.94 -12.92 7.63
CA ASP A 101 -13.49 -12.23 6.42
C ASP A 101 -12.83 -13.25 5.47
N PRO A 102 -13.33 -13.45 4.24
CA PRO A 102 -12.66 -14.28 3.24
C PRO A 102 -11.29 -13.69 2.81
N GLY A 103 -11.00 -12.46 3.22
CA GLY A 103 -9.78 -11.75 2.90
C GLY A 103 -9.92 -10.93 1.62
N LEU A 104 -9.20 -9.82 1.57
CA LEU A 104 -9.09 -9.01 0.37
C LEU A 104 -8.25 -9.76 -0.67
N VAL A 105 -8.89 -10.25 -1.74
CA VAL A 105 -8.20 -10.70 -2.94
C VAL A 105 -7.70 -9.46 -3.68
N LYS A 106 -6.43 -9.12 -3.49
CA LYS A 106 -5.75 -8.16 -4.35
C LYS A 106 -5.32 -8.94 -5.58
N ASP A 107 -5.94 -8.69 -6.73
CA ASP A 107 -5.43 -9.23 -7.99
C ASP A 107 -3.97 -8.79 -8.13
N GLY A 108 -3.07 -9.76 -8.05
CA GLY A 108 -1.62 -9.62 -8.19
C GLY A 108 -1.23 -9.32 -9.63
N VAL A 109 -1.86 -8.31 -10.25
CA VAL A 109 -1.60 -7.91 -11.64
C VAL A 109 -0.12 -7.68 -11.86
N GLU A 110 0.64 -7.21 -10.87
CA GLU A 110 2.09 -7.02 -10.99
C GLU A 110 2.87 -8.34 -11.01
N ALA A 111 2.52 -9.29 -10.15
CA ALA A 111 3.11 -10.63 -10.18
C ALA A 111 2.78 -11.35 -11.50
N HIS A 112 1.54 -11.22 -11.98
CA HIS A 112 1.14 -11.80 -13.26
C HIS A 112 1.77 -11.08 -14.46
N LEU A 113 1.89 -9.75 -14.43
CA LEU A 113 2.64 -8.99 -15.44
C LEU A 113 4.12 -9.40 -15.48
N GLN A 114 4.71 -9.68 -14.31
CA GLN A 114 6.08 -10.20 -14.21
C GLN A 114 6.20 -11.58 -14.85
N GLU A 115 5.25 -12.48 -14.58
CA GLU A 115 5.18 -13.81 -15.20
C GLU A 115 5.06 -13.72 -16.71
N LEU A 116 4.06 -12.99 -17.20
CA LEU A 116 3.83 -12.81 -18.62
C LEU A 116 5.03 -12.14 -19.32
N LEU A 117 5.66 -11.13 -18.71
CA LEU A 117 6.82 -10.48 -19.33
C LEU A 117 8.08 -11.37 -19.28
N ALA A 118 8.20 -12.24 -18.28
CA ALA A 118 9.28 -13.21 -18.21
C ALA A 118 9.14 -14.30 -19.30
N GLU A 119 7.92 -14.75 -19.55
CA GLU A 119 7.60 -15.70 -20.62
C GLU A 119 7.76 -15.07 -22.00
N HIS A 120 7.30 -13.83 -22.17
CA HIS A 120 7.35 -13.08 -23.42
C HIS A 120 8.45 -12.02 -23.41
N VAL A 121 9.66 -12.38 -22.98
CA VAL A 121 10.79 -11.45 -22.77
C VAL A 121 11.17 -10.65 -24.02
N ALA A 122 10.86 -11.16 -25.22
CA ALA A 122 11.04 -10.48 -26.50
C ALA A 122 10.25 -9.16 -26.62
N LEU A 123 9.22 -8.94 -25.79
CA LEU A 123 8.51 -7.66 -25.69
C LEU A 123 9.43 -6.52 -25.21
N LEU A 124 10.53 -6.85 -24.53
CA LEU A 124 11.56 -5.86 -24.18
C LEU A 124 12.36 -5.40 -25.42
N GLY A 125 12.48 -6.25 -26.44
CA GLY A 125 13.22 -6.04 -27.67
C GLY A 125 13.73 -7.37 -28.26
N ASP A 126 14.02 -7.37 -29.56
CA ASP A 126 14.58 -8.56 -30.23
C ASP A 126 15.90 -8.99 -29.58
N GLY A 127 16.10 -10.30 -29.45
CA GLY A 127 17.32 -10.87 -28.86
C GLY A 127 17.42 -10.79 -27.34
N TYR A 128 16.43 -10.21 -26.65
CA TYR A 128 16.40 -10.23 -25.19
C TYR A 128 16.23 -11.65 -24.65
N THR A 129 16.92 -11.95 -23.55
CA THR A 129 16.80 -13.23 -22.84
C THR A 129 16.66 -13.00 -21.34
N LEU A 130 15.84 -13.82 -20.68
CA LEU A 130 15.66 -13.76 -19.24
C LEU A 130 16.85 -14.42 -18.54
N VAL A 131 17.48 -13.71 -17.59
CA VAL A 131 18.47 -14.30 -16.68
C VAL A 131 17.77 -14.88 -15.46
N ARG A 132 16.94 -14.05 -14.80
CA ARG A 132 16.29 -14.43 -13.54
C ARG A 132 15.10 -13.53 -13.23
N ARG A 133 14.03 -14.13 -12.73
CA ARG A 133 12.92 -13.45 -12.04
C ARG A 133 13.30 -13.19 -10.58
N GLU A 134 12.86 -12.06 -10.03
CA GLU A 134 13.08 -11.65 -8.65
C GLU A 134 14.57 -11.76 -8.25
N TYR A 135 15.43 -11.06 -9.00
CA TYR A 135 16.87 -11.07 -8.75
C TYR A 135 17.18 -10.36 -7.42
N MET A 136 17.54 -11.14 -6.40
CA MET A 136 17.77 -10.63 -5.04
C MET A 136 18.92 -9.63 -4.98
N THR A 137 18.64 -8.45 -4.42
CA THR A 137 19.64 -7.45 -4.03
C THR A 137 19.56 -7.19 -2.52
N PRO A 138 20.56 -6.52 -1.93
CA PRO A 138 20.53 -6.11 -0.52
C PRO A 138 19.33 -5.24 -0.11
N ILE A 139 18.67 -4.57 -1.06
CA ILE A 139 17.51 -3.70 -0.80
C ILE A 139 16.19 -4.28 -1.32
N GLY A 140 16.18 -5.59 -1.65
CA GLY A 140 15.02 -6.31 -2.18
C GLY A 140 15.25 -6.83 -3.62
N PRO A 141 14.33 -7.63 -4.15
CA PRO A 141 14.47 -8.17 -5.50
C PRO A 141 14.19 -7.11 -6.58
N VAL A 142 14.92 -7.20 -7.69
CA VAL A 142 14.53 -6.60 -8.98
C VAL A 142 13.60 -7.56 -9.69
N ASP A 143 12.52 -7.07 -10.31
CA ASP A 143 11.49 -7.93 -10.90
C ASP A 143 12.05 -8.89 -11.96
N LEU A 144 12.78 -8.37 -12.96
CA LEU A 144 13.51 -9.20 -13.93
C LEU A 144 14.94 -8.69 -14.11
N LEU A 145 15.87 -9.63 -14.19
CA LEU A 145 17.20 -9.41 -14.75
C LEU A 145 17.28 -10.11 -16.10
N CYS A 146 17.68 -9.38 -17.13
CA CYS A 146 17.72 -9.84 -18.52
C CYS A 146 19.10 -9.57 -19.14
N ARG A 147 19.33 -10.18 -20.30
CA ARG A 147 20.37 -9.79 -21.26
C ARG A 147 19.70 -9.22 -22.49
N ASP A 148 20.22 -8.13 -23.03
CA ASP A 148 19.81 -7.64 -24.35
C ASP A 148 20.51 -8.43 -25.49
N ALA A 149 20.25 -8.03 -26.74
CA ALA A 149 20.81 -8.66 -27.93
C ALA A 149 22.34 -8.65 -27.97
N ASP A 150 22.98 -7.66 -27.35
CA ASP A 150 24.44 -7.51 -27.30
C ASP A 150 25.03 -8.24 -26.07
N GLY A 151 24.18 -8.86 -25.24
CA GLY A 151 24.58 -9.53 -24.01
C GLY A 151 24.80 -8.59 -22.82
N ALA A 152 24.44 -7.30 -22.94
CA ALA A 152 24.52 -6.36 -21.82
C ALA A 152 23.41 -6.64 -20.79
N THR A 153 23.68 -6.34 -19.52
CA THR A 153 22.74 -6.62 -18.42
C THR A 153 21.64 -5.56 -18.39
N VAL A 154 20.39 -5.99 -18.26
CA VAL A 154 19.23 -5.09 -18.15
C VAL A 154 18.40 -5.46 -16.91
N ALA A 155 18.18 -4.48 -16.03
CA ALA A 155 17.25 -4.58 -14.91
C ALA A 155 15.88 -4.03 -15.33
N VAL A 156 14.82 -4.80 -15.11
CA VAL A 156 13.44 -4.41 -15.42
C VAL A 156 12.65 -4.30 -14.12
N GLU A 157 11.99 -3.16 -13.92
CA GLU A 157 11.00 -2.96 -12.85
C GLU A 157 9.61 -2.88 -13.51
N ILE A 158 8.65 -3.60 -12.94
CA ILE A 158 7.32 -3.83 -13.50
C ILE A 158 6.27 -3.25 -12.55
N LYS A 159 5.41 -2.37 -13.07
CA LYS A 159 4.28 -1.82 -12.32
C LYS A 159 2.97 -2.00 -13.07
N ARG A 160 1.86 -2.13 -12.35
CA ARG A 160 0.54 -1.98 -12.99
C ARG A 160 0.33 -0.51 -13.38
N ARG A 161 0.64 0.40 -12.46
CA ARG A 161 0.62 1.86 -12.67
C ARG A 161 1.99 2.42 -12.33
N GLY A 162 2.73 2.83 -13.35
CA GLY A 162 4.04 3.44 -13.23
C GLY A 162 3.95 4.87 -12.70
N GLU A 163 4.38 5.05 -11.45
CA GLU A 163 4.51 6.35 -10.77
C GLU A 163 5.99 6.65 -10.46
N ILE A 164 6.26 7.81 -9.86
CA ILE A 164 7.63 8.28 -9.55
C ILE A 164 8.34 7.30 -8.61
N ASP A 165 7.62 6.71 -7.66
CA ASP A 165 8.16 5.76 -6.69
C ASP A 165 8.81 4.53 -7.36
N GLY A 166 8.22 4.00 -8.44
CA GLY A 166 8.78 2.90 -9.22
C GLY A 166 10.08 3.28 -9.95
N VAL A 167 10.18 4.51 -10.45
CA VAL A 167 11.41 5.02 -11.09
C VAL A 167 12.51 5.21 -10.05
N GLU A 168 12.17 5.75 -8.88
CA GLU A 168 13.10 5.88 -7.74
C GLU A 168 13.58 4.52 -7.24
N GLN A 169 12.68 3.53 -7.20
CA GLN A 169 13.01 2.15 -6.87
C GLN A 169 14.02 1.56 -7.87
N LEU A 170 13.74 1.63 -9.17
CA LEU A 170 14.65 1.14 -10.20
C LEU A 170 16.00 1.87 -10.18
N THR A 171 16.00 3.18 -9.93
CA THR A 171 17.26 3.96 -9.82
C THR A 171 18.15 3.42 -8.70
N ARG A 172 17.58 3.15 -7.51
CA ARG A 172 18.35 2.56 -6.39
C ARG A 172 18.91 1.18 -6.74
N TYR A 173 18.15 0.36 -7.49
CA TYR A 173 18.66 -0.93 -7.97
C TYR A 173 19.81 -0.75 -8.96
N LEU A 174 19.68 0.15 -9.94
CA LEU A 174 20.74 0.41 -10.92
C LEU A 174 22.01 0.92 -10.25
N GLU A 175 21.92 1.82 -9.27
CA GLU A 175 23.07 2.28 -8.49
C GLU A 175 23.79 1.14 -7.77
N LEU A 176 23.03 0.17 -7.26
CA LEU A 176 23.60 -0.98 -6.55
C LEU A 176 24.20 -1.99 -7.53
N LEU A 177 23.45 -2.37 -8.57
CA LEU A 177 23.87 -3.37 -9.54
C LEU A 177 25.08 -2.91 -10.36
N ASN A 178 25.18 -1.61 -10.66
CA ASN A 178 26.35 -1.07 -11.36
C ASN A 178 27.63 -1.01 -10.51
N ARG A 179 27.57 -1.30 -9.19
CA ARG A 179 28.77 -1.50 -8.35
C ARG A 179 29.34 -2.90 -8.49
N ASP A 180 28.55 -3.86 -8.96
CA ASP A 180 29.00 -5.22 -9.22
C ASP A 180 29.62 -5.29 -10.62
N THR A 181 30.95 -5.45 -10.69
CA THR A 181 31.70 -5.50 -11.95
C THR A 181 31.37 -6.72 -12.82
N THR A 182 30.71 -7.74 -12.27
CA THR A 182 30.27 -8.92 -13.03
C THR A 182 28.97 -8.67 -13.78
N LEU A 183 28.19 -7.68 -13.35
CA LEU A 183 26.92 -7.29 -13.95
C LEU A 183 27.05 -5.99 -14.76
N ALA A 184 27.88 -5.05 -14.28
CA ALA A 184 28.04 -3.74 -14.89
C ALA A 184 28.60 -3.81 -16.32
N PRO A 185 28.15 -2.93 -17.23
CA PRO A 185 27.10 -1.93 -17.03
C PRO A 185 25.69 -2.56 -17.02
N VAL A 186 24.81 -2.05 -16.16
CA VAL A 186 23.40 -2.45 -16.07
C VAL A 186 22.52 -1.29 -16.50
N ALA A 187 21.73 -1.50 -17.55
CA ALA A 187 20.72 -0.57 -18.03
C ALA A 187 19.35 -0.82 -17.35
N GLY A 188 18.48 0.19 -17.33
CA GLY A 188 17.15 0.11 -16.71
C GLY A 188 16.01 0.13 -17.73
N VAL A 189 15.01 -0.72 -17.51
CA VAL A 189 13.70 -0.64 -18.17
C VAL A 189 12.60 -0.52 -17.12
N PHE A 190 11.79 0.54 -17.22
CA PHE A 190 10.59 0.71 -16.42
C PHE A 190 9.37 0.30 -17.25
N ALA A 191 8.81 -0.86 -16.94
CA ALA A 191 7.71 -1.46 -17.69
C ALA A 191 6.40 -1.32 -16.91
N ALA A 192 5.33 -0.81 -17.53
CA ALA A 192 4.03 -0.75 -16.87
C ALA A 192 2.86 -0.71 -17.84
N GLN A 193 1.65 -1.12 -17.41
CA GLN A 193 0.45 -0.96 -18.25
C GLN A 193 0.12 0.50 -18.52
N GLN A 194 0.36 1.37 -17.53
CA GLN A 194 0.17 2.81 -17.63
C GLN A 194 1.31 3.52 -16.93
N ILE A 195 2.00 4.45 -17.61
CA ILE A 195 3.08 5.24 -17.03
C ILE A 195 2.61 6.70 -16.95
N LYS A 196 2.60 7.29 -15.76
CA LYS A 196 2.24 8.71 -15.59
C LYS A 196 3.28 9.62 -16.27
N PRO A 197 2.87 10.76 -16.85
CA PRO A 197 3.80 11.66 -17.54
C PRO A 197 5.01 12.07 -16.70
N GLN A 198 4.81 12.37 -15.40
CA GLN A 198 5.92 12.79 -14.52
C GLN A 198 6.92 11.66 -14.28
N ALA A 199 6.44 10.42 -14.14
CA ALA A 199 7.30 9.25 -14.00
C ALA A 199 8.10 8.99 -15.27
N ARG A 200 7.47 9.11 -16.45
CA ARG A 200 8.15 9.00 -17.74
C ARG A 200 9.27 10.03 -17.88
N THR A 201 8.98 11.30 -17.61
CA THR A 201 9.99 12.37 -17.67
C THR A 201 11.17 12.08 -16.75
N LEU A 202 10.92 11.63 -15.52
CA LEU A 202 11.99 11.29 -14.57
C LEU A 202 12.81 10.07 -15.02
N ALA A 203 12.15 9.03 -15.56
CA ALA A 203 12.83 7.85 -16.05
C ALA A 203 13.76 8.19 -17.22
N GLU A 204 13.26 8.94 -18.20
CA GLU A 204 14.03 9.37 -19.37
C GLU A 204 15.22 10.26 -18.99
N ASP A 205 15.03 11.19 -18.04
CA ASP A 205 16.11 12.03 -17.49
C ASP A 205 17.24 11.19 -16.85
N ARG A 206 16.89 10.04 -16.26
CA ARG A 206 17.85 9.09 -15.66
C ARG A 206 18.38 8.03 -16.64
N GLY A 207 18.06 8.13 -17.93
CA GLY A 207 18.46 7.15 -18.93
C GLY A 207 17.76 5.79 -18.79
N ILE A 208 16.63 5.73 -18.08
CA ILE A 208 15.79 4.55 -17.94
C ILE A 208 14.78 4.51 -19.08
N ARG A 209 14.78 3.40 -19.83
CA ARG A 209 13.82 3.21 -20.93
C ARG A 209 12.43 2.89 -20.38
N CYS A 210 11.41 3.57 -20.86
CA CYS A 210 10.02 3.27 -20.52
C CYS A 210 9.37 2.31 -21.52
N LEU A 211 8.71 1.26 -21.03
CA LEU A 211 7.94 0.31 -21.85
C LEU A 211 6.48 0.25 -21.37
N THR A 212 5.53 0.50 -22.27
CA THR A 212 4.11 0.31 -21.96
C THR A 212 3.70 -1.13 -22.28
N LEU A 213 3.09 -1.82 -21.32
CA LEU A 213 2.66 -3.22 -21.46
C LEU A 213 1.17 -3.31 -21.81
N ASP A 214 0.84 -4.09 -22.83
CA ASP A 214 -0.55 -4.44 -23.15
C ASP A 214 -0.88 -5.78 -22.50
N TYR A 215 -1.57 -5.73 -21.35
CA TYR A 215 -1.88 -6.92 -20.57
C TYR A 215 -2.78 -7.92 -21.29
N ASP A 216 -3.76 -7.43 -22.06
CA ASP A 216 -4.70 -8.31 -22.76
C ASP A 216 -4.00 -9.00 -23.94
N ALA A 217 -3.11 -8.29 -24.64
CA ALA A 217 -2.26 -8.89 -25.67
C ALA A 217 -1.33 -9.95 -25.09
N MET A 218 -0.63 -9.63 -23.99
CA MET A 218 0.30 -10.56 -23.32
C MET A 218 -0.39 -11.85 -22.86
N ARG A 219 -1.58 -11.74 -22.25
CA ARG A 219 -2.38 -12.90 -21.84
C ARG A 219 -2.89 -13.72 -23.04
N GLY A 220 -3.14 -13.05 -24.17
CA GLY A 220 -3.55 -13.71 -25.41
C GLY A 220 -2.46 -14.58 -26.04
N MET A 221 -1.18 -14.26 -25.79
CA MET A 221 -0.03 -14.99 -26.35
C MET A 221 0.07 -16.43 -25.80
N ASP A 222 -0.46 -16.70 -24.61
CA ASP A 222 -0.51 -18.05 -24.02
C ASP A 222 -1.65 -18.90 -24.60
N SER A 223 -2.59 -18.30 -25.33
CA SER A 223 -3.79 -18.99 -25.84
C SER A 223 -3.60 -19.71 -27.18
N ASP A 224 -2.45 -19.54 -27.83
CA ASP A 224 -2.16 -20.14 -29.14
C ASP A 224 -1.70 -21.62 -29.07
N GLU A 225 -1.52 -22.19 -27.87
CA GLU A 225 -1.15 -23.62 -27.72
C GLU A 225 -2.32 -24.63 -27.80
N PHE A 226 -3.59 -24.21 -27.86
CA PHE A 226 -4.73 -25.16 -27.91
C PHE A 226 -5.84 -24.81 -28.91
N ARG A 227 -5.48 -24.49 -30.15
CA ARG A 227 -6.42 -24.52 -31.29
C ARG A 227 -5.94 -25.45 -32.40
N LEU A 228 -5.97 -26.74 -32.12
CA LEU A 228 -6.00 -27.79 -33.15
C LEU A 228 -7.42 -28.37 -33.19
N PHE A 229 -8.08 -28.12 -34.33
CA PHE A 229 -9.28 -28.76 -34.92
C PHE A 229 -10.25 -29.53 -34.02
#